data_AF-A0A337SM46-F1
#
_entry.id   AF-A0A337SM46-F1
#
_cell.length_a   1.000
_cell.length_b   1.000
_cell.length_c   1.000
_cell.angle_alpha   90.00
_cell.angle_beta   90.00
_cell.angle_gamma   90.00
#
_symmetry.space_group_name_H-M   'P 1'
#
loop_
_entity.id
_entity.type
_entity.pdbx_description
1 polymer ?
#
loop_
_entity_poly.entity_id
_entity_poly.type
_entity_poly.pdbx_seq_one_letter_code
_entity_poly.pdbx_strand_id
1 'polypeptide(L)'
;MLNQLSYPEMTSDVPSLGPAIASGNPGAGIQGGRAIVHRAIKWLDDEQSSADKERLTRKNHSEIEQGQRNKMTAYITELSDMAPTCSALAQKPDKLTILPMAVSHMNSL
;
A
#
# COMPACT_ATOMS: atom_id res chain seq x y z
N MET A 1 29.44 -19.23 -22.36
CA MET A 1 29.26 -18.11 -21.40
C MET A 1 27.77 -18.00 -21.10
N LEU A 2 27.28 -18.70 -20.08
CA LEU A 2 25.92 -18.50 -19.57
C LEU A 2 25.96 -17.37 -18.55
N ASN A 3 25.13 -16.37 -18.79
CA ASN A 3 25.09 -15.12 -18.03
C ASN A 3 24.58 -15.40 -16.60
N GLN A 4 25.43 -15.18 -15.61
CA GLN A 4 25.10 -15.26 -14.19
C GLN A 4 24.17 -14.09 -13.84
N LEU A 5 22.86 -14.33 -13.80
CA LEU A 5 21.91 -13.41 -13.17
C LEU A 5 22.26 -13.33 -11.67
N SER A 6 23.01 -12.29 -11.32
CA SER A 6 23.23 -11.87 -9.94
C SER A 6 21.93 -11.27 -9.43
N TYR A 7 21.14 -12.06 -8.71
CA TYR A 7 20.09 -11.52 -7.86
C TYR A 7 20.76 -11.05 -6.55
N PRO A 8 20.53 -9.81 -6.09
CA PRO A 8 21.07 -9.37 -4.82
C PRO A 8 20.47 -10.20 -3.68
N GLU A 9 21.35 -10.72 -2.83
CA GLU A 9 21.03 -11.47 -1.63
C GLU A 9 20.28 -10.56 -0.64
N MET A 10 18.99 -10.81 -0.42
CA MET A 10 18.20 -10.12 0.59
C MET A 10 18.43 -10.78 1.95
N THR A 11 19.60 -10.57 2.56
CA THR A 11 19.79 -10.88 3.98
C THR A 11 19.05 -9.82 4.80
N SER A 12 17.82 -10.11 5.22
CA SER A 12 17.10 -9.29 6.17
C SER A 12 17.46 -9.75 7.58
N ASP A 13 18.54 -9.21 8.12
CA ASP A 13 18.78 -9.21 9.56
C ASP A 13 17.71 -8.32 10.22
N VAL A 14 16.60 -8.93 10.62
CA VAL A 14 15.59 -8.27 11.44
C VAL A 14 16.13 -8.14 12.86
N PRO A 15 16.32 -6.93 13.41
CA PRO A 15 16.74 -6.80 14.80
C PRO A 15 15.67 -7.37 15.71
N SER A 16 16.03 -8.38 16.51
CA SER A 16 15.16 -8.94 17.54
C SER A 16 14.85 -7.85 18.57
N LEU A 17 13.60 -7.43 18.67
CA LEU A 17 13.15 -6.44 19.66
C LEU A 17 13.34 -7.01 21.07
N GLY A 18 14.43 -6.63 21.73
CA GLY A 18 14.65 -6.89 23.15
C GLY A 18 13.64 -6.12 24.02
N PRO A 19 13.30 -6.62 25.23
CA PRO A 19 12.36 -5.94 26.11
C PRO A 19 13.03 -4.73 26.76
N ALA A 20 12.62 -3.51 26.38
CA ALA A 20 13.18 -2.30 26.95
C ALA A 20 12.10 -1.39 27.55
N ILE A 21 12.16 -1.38 28.89
CA ILE A 21 11.92 -0.29 29.86
C ILE A 21 10.50 0.29 30.04
N ALA A 22 10.00 0.06 31.26
CA ALA A 22 8.95 0.81 31.91
C ALA A 22 9.25 2.32 31.88
N SER A 23 8.37 3.10 31.24
CA SER A 23 8.38 4.55 31.32
C SER A 23 7.32 4.99 32.33
N GLY A 24 7.79 5.73 33.33
CA GLY A 24 7.07 6.07 34.54
C GLY A 24 5.81 6.91 34.33
N ASN A 25 4.89 6.73 35.27
CA ASN A 25 3.77 7.61 35.54
C ASN A 25 4.27 8.95 36.14
N PRO A 26 3.95 10.12 35.56
CA PRO A 26 4.09 11.39 36.24
C PRO A 26 2.76 11.82 36.87
N GLY A 27 2.75 11.83 38.20
CA GLY A 27 2.30 12.99 38.99
C GLY A 27 0.81 13.31 39.04
N ALA A 28 0.25 13.13 40.23
CA ALA A 28 -0.93 13.86 40.68
C ALA A 28 -0.65 15.38 40.64
N GLY A 29 -1.35 16.10 39.77
CA GLY A 29 -1.37 17.55 39.71
C GLY A 29 -2.81 18.05 39.78
N ILE A 30 -3.17 18.63 40.91
CA ILE A 30 -4.48 19.24 41.16
C ILE A 30 -4.37 20.70 40.70
N GLN A 31 -4.87 21.04 39.50
CA GLN A 31 -5.14 22.45 39.18
C GLN A 31 -6.12 22.62 38.02
N GLY A 32 -7.18 23.39 38.28
CA GLY A 32 -7.89 24.16 37.26
C GLY A 32 -9.06 23.43 36.60
N GLY A 33 -10.26 23.54 37.20
CA GLY A 33 -11.50 23.15 36.55
C GLY A 33 -11.67 23.87 35.22
N ARG A 34 -11.62 23.12 34.11
CA ARG A 34 -12.15 23.41 32.76
C ARG A 34 -11.83 22.29 31.75
N ALA A 35 -11.90 21.02 32.18
CA ALA A 35 -11.53 19.86 31.33
C ALA A 35 -12.53 18.69 31.37
N ILE A 36 -13.71 18.86 31.97
CA ILE A 36 -14.70 17.77 32.08
C ILE A 36 -15.53 17.66 30.79
N VAL A 37 -15.85 18.78 30.14
CA VAL A 37 -16.74 18.80 28.97
C VAL A 37 -16.09 18.30 27.68
N HIS A 38 -14.78 18.49 27.49
CA HIS A 38 -14.09 17.97 26.29
C HIS A 38 -13.98 16.44 26.31
N ARG A 39 -13.84 15.84 27.50
CA ARG A 39 -13.81 14.37 27.62
C ARG A 39 -15.18 13.77 27.36
N ALA A 40 -16.26 14.41 27.80
CA ALA A 40 -17.61 13.89 27.67
C ALA A 40 -18.12 13.79 26.22
N ILE A 41 -17.65 14.66 25.31
CA ILE A 41 -18.12 14.65 23.90
C ILE A 41 -17.51 13.50 23.07
N LYS A 42 -16.37 12.92 23.48
CA LYS A 42 -15.71 11.85 22.72
C LYS A 42 -16.41 10.47 22.81
N TRP A 43 -17.34 10.28 23.74
CA TRP A 43 -17.93 8.96 24.03
C TRP A 43 -19.26 8.68 23.32
N LEU A 44 -19.86 9.66 22.66
CA LEU A 44 -21.15 9.50 21.96
C LEU A 44 -21.01 9.01 20.51
N ASP A 45 -19.79 8.72 20.03
CA ASP A 45 -19.51 8.22 18.67
C ASP A 45 -19.03 6.75 18.64
N ASP A 46 -18.96 6.10 19.80
CA ASP A 46 -18.50 4.70 19.93
C ASP A 46 -19.65 3.67 19.97
N GLU A 47 -20.91 4.10 19.89
CA GLU A 47 -22.07 3.20 19.75
C GLU A 47 -22.48 2.95 18.29
N GLN A 48 -21.71 3.45 17.32
CA GLN A 48 -21.74 2.88 15.96
C GLN A 48 -20.99 1.54 16.02
N SER A 49 -21.76 0.46 16.12
CA SER A 49 -21.35 -0.95 16.18
C SER A 49 -19.92 -1.18 15.65
N SER A 50 -19.03 -1.73 16.47
CA SER A 50 -17.65 -2.08 16.08
C SER A 50 -17.57 -2.84 14.75
N ALA A 51 -18.62 -3.57 14.38
CA ALA A 51 -18.75 -4.28 13.11
C ALA A 51 -18.88 -3.33 11.89
N ASP A 52 -19.50 -2.16 12.04
CA ASP A 52 -19.65 -1.16 10.98
C ASP A 52 -18.31 -0.46 10.69
N LYS A 53 -17.55 -0.11 11.74
CA LYS A 53 -16.18 0.42 11.60
C LYS A 53 -15.26 -0.60 10.90
N GLU A 54 -15.39 -1.88 11.23
CA GLU A 54 -14.64 -2.97 10.60
C GLU A 54 -15.06 -3.19 9.13
N ARG A 55 -16.37 -3.16 8.83
CA ARG A 55 -16.89 -3.21 7.44
C ARG A 55 -16.40 -2.03 6.62
N LEU A 56 -16.41 -0.82 7.18
CA LEU A 56 -15.93 0.38 6.49
C LEU A 56 -14.44 0.29 6.21
N THR A 57 -13.63 -0.17 7.17
CA THR A 57 -12.18 -0.35 7.00
C THR A 57 -11.88 -1.36 5.89
N ARG A 58 -12.55 -2.53 5.90
CA ARG A 58 -12.42 -3.53 4.82
C ARG A 58 -12.80 -2.96 3.46
N LYS A 59 -13.94 -2.27 3.37
CA LYS A 59 -14.42 -1.68 2.12
C LYS A 59 -13.46 -0.62 1.58
N ASN A 60 -12.99 0.29 2.43
CA ASN A 60 -12.01 1.30 2.05
C ASN A 60 -10.71 0.67 1.56
N HIS A 61 -10.23 -0.38 2.24
CA HIS A 61 -9.03 -1.09 1.81
C HIS A 61 -9.20 -1.71 0.41
N SER A 62 -10.33 -2.39 0.17
CA SER A 62 -10.64 -2.96 -1.16
C SER A 62 -10.80 -1.88 -2.24
N GLU A 63 -11.38 -0.73 -1.92
CA GLU A 63 -11.55 0.39 -2.87
C GLU A 63 -10.21 1.01 -3.28
N ILE A 64 -9.31 1.23 -2.31
CA ILE A 64 -7.96 1.75 -2.58
C ILE A 64 -7.16 0.75 -3.41
N GLU A 65 -7.18 -0.54 -3.04
CA GLU A 65 -6.51 -1.60 -3.79
C GLU A 65 -7.04 -1.71 -5.22
N GLN A 66 -8.36 -1.64 -5.41
CA GLN A 66 -8.96 -1.63 -6.74
C GLN A 66 -8.55 -0.40 -7.54
N GLY A 67 -8.48 0.77 -6.91
CA GLY A 67 -7.95 2.00 -7.52
C GLY A 67 -6.52 1.82 -8.02
N GLN A 68 -5.66 1.17 -7.23
CA GLN A 68 -4.29 0.84 -7.63
C GLN A 68 -4.26 -0.12 -8.82
N ARG A 69 -5.09 -1.19 -8.81
CA ARG A 69 -5.24 -2.12 -9.94
C ARG A 69 -5.72 -1.44 -11.21
N ASN A 70 -6.68 -0.53 -11.10
CA ASN A 70 -7.23 0.23 -12.22
C ASN A 70 -6.16 1.17 -12.80
N LYS A 71 -5.41 1.87 -11.94
CA LYS A 71 -4.32 2.76 -12.36
C LYS A 71 -3.21 2.00 -13.10
N MET A 72 -2.77 0.87 -12.55
CA MET A 72 -1.81 -0.02 -13.23
C MET A 72 -2.36 -0.53 -14.57
N THR A 73 -3.66 -0.85 -14.64
CA THR A 73 -4.30 -1.27 -15.89
C THR A 73 -4.30 -0.17 -16.95
N ALA A 74 -4.56 1.07 -16.56
CA ALA A 74 -4.47 2.21 -17.47
C ALA A 74 -3.05 2.37 -18.01
N TYR A 75 -2.04 2.35 -17.13
CA TYR A 75 -0.63 2.47 -17.52
C TYR A 75 -0.17 1.35 -18.45
N ILE A 76 -0.53 0.10 -18.18
CA ILE A 76 -0.21 -1.02 -19.09
C ILE A 76 -0.85 -0.83 -20.47
N THR A 77 -2.07 -0.29 -20.51
CA THR A 77 -2.78 -0.06 -21.78
C THR A 77 -2.08 1.01 -22.60
N GLU A 78 -1.78 2.16 -22.00
CA GLU A 78 -1.06 3.26 -22.65
C GLU A 78 0.33 2.80 -23.12
N LEU A 79 1.04 2.04 -22.29
CA LEU A 79 2.32 1.44 -22.66
C LEU A 79 2.20 0.50 -23.87
N SER A 80 1.15 -0.33 -23.91
CA SER A 80 0.94 -1.26 -25.03
C SER A 80 0.64 -0.55 -26.35
N ASP A 81 0.05 0.64 -26.29
CA ASP A 81 -0.25 1.45 -27.47
C ASP A 81 1.05 2.13 -27.98
N MET A 82 2.00 2.44 -27.09
CA MET A 82 3.32 2.98 -27.45
C MET A 82 4.33 1.92 -27.94
N ALA A 83 4.20 0.66 -27.52
CA ALA A 83 5.11 -0.42 -27.92
C ALA A 83 4.72 -1.02 -29.28
N PRO A 84 5.52 -0.85 -30.36
CA PRO A 84 5.12 -1.24 -31.73
C PRO A 84 4.80 -2.74 -31.88
N THR A 85 5.51 -3.59 -31.14
CA THR A 85 5.31 -5.04 -31.15
C THR A 85 4.01 -5.46 -30.47
N CYS A 86 3.50 -4.67 -29.51
CA CYS A 86 2.24 -4.93 -28.83
C CYS A 86 1.05 -4.36 -29.62
N SER A 87 1.18 -3.14 -30.13
CA SER A 87 0.08 -2.44 -30.83
C SER A 87 -0.27 -3.04 -32.20
N ALA A 88 0.66 -3.75 -32.84
CA ALA A 88 0.43 -4.45 -34.11
C ALA A 88 -0.35 -5.77 -33.98
N LEU A 89 -0.56 -6.28 -32.75
CA LEU A 89 -1.27 -7.54 -32.52
C LEU A 89 -2.78 -7.35 -32.62
N ALA A 90 -3.46 -8.28 -33.32
CA ALA A 90 -4.91 -8.24 -33.48
C ALA A 90 -5.68 -8.42 -32.15
N GLN A 91 -5.04 -9.01 -31.13
CA GLN A 91 -5.56 -9.11 -29.77
C GLN A 91 -4.51 -8.60 -28.79
N LYS A 92 -4.96 -7.82 -27.80
CA LYS A 92 -4.10 -7.26 -26.76
C LYS A 92 -3.54 -8.41 -25.88
N PRO A 93 -2.21 -8.62 -25.82
CA PRO A 93 -1.62 -9.64 -24.96
C PRO A 93 -1.83 -9.31 -23.48
N ASP A 94 -1.61 -10.29 -22.60
CA ASP A 94 -1.74 -10.06 -21.16
C ASP A 94 -0.67 -9.08 -20.63
N LYS A 95 -0.91 -8.56 -19.43
CA LYS A 95 -0.07 -7.52 -18.82
C LYS A 95 1.38 -7.98 -18.62
N LEU A 96 1.59 -9.25 -18.26
CA LEU A 96 2.92 -9.79 -18.00
C LEU A 96 3.68 -10.00 -19.30
N THR A 97 2.98 -10.22 -20.41
CA THR A 97 3.56 -10.28 -21.75
C THR A 97 3.89 -8.89 -22.31
N ILE A 98 3.06 -7.88 -22.07
CA ILE A 98 3.31 -6.49 -22.54
C ILE A 98 4.62 -5.92 -21.96
N LEU A 99 4.88 -6.15 -20.67
CA LEU A 99 6.01 -5.53 -19.97
C LEU A 99 7.39 -5.87 -20.60
N PRO A 100 7.77 -7.15 -20.84
CA PRO A 100 9.00 -7.48 -21.53
C PRO A 100 9.09 -6.94 -22.96
N MET A 101 7.98 -6.93 -23.70
CA MET A 101 7.96 -6.42 -25.08
C MET A 101 8.25 -4.92 -25.13
N ALA A 102 7.64 -4.15 -24.22
CA ALA A 102 7.91 -2.73 -24.09
C ALA A 102 9.37 -2.45 -23.67
N VAL A 103 9.92 -3.23 -22.75
CA VAL A 103 11.34 -3.13 -22.36
C VAL A 103 12.26 -3.42 -23.54
N SER A 104 11.96 -4.45 -24.33
CA SER A 104 12.73 -4.76 -25.55
C SER A 104 12.72 -3.61 -26.56
N HIS A 105 11.58 -2.93 -26.71
CA HIS A 105 11.47 -1.75 -27.57
C HIS A 105 12.36 -0.61 -27.05
N MET A 106 12.29 -0.28 -25.75
CA MET A 106 13.10 0.78 -25.15
C MET A 106 14.61 0.53 -25.24
N ASN A 107 15.04 -0.72 -25.15
CA ASN A 107 16.46 -1.09 -25.27
C ASN A 107 16.98 -1.07 -26.72
N SER A 108 16.10 -0.94 -27.71
CA SER A 108 16.45 -0.91 -29.13
C SER A 108 16.42 0.52 -29.72
N LEU A 109 16.16 1.53 -28.87
CA LEU A 109 16.25 2.95 -29.18
C LEU A 109 17.68 3.46 -28.97
#